data_AF-A0A9E4JC83-F1
#
_entry.id   AF-A0A9E4JC83-F1
#
_cell.length_a   1.000
_cell.length_b   1.000
_cell.length_c   1.000
_cell.angle_alpha   90.00
_cell.angle_beta   90.00
_cell.angle_gamma   90.00
#
_symmetry.space_group_name_H-M   'P 1'
#
loop_
_entity.id
_entity.type
_entity.pdbx_description
1 polymer ?
#
loop_
_entity_poly.entity_id
_entity_poly.type
_entity_poly.pdbx_seq_one_letter_code
_entity_poly.pdbx_strand_id
1 'polypeptide(L)'
;MNLIQPNGQKLLKSNLIRAILLLTLTFAVPLGRLGVAQALNNYEKRLFDAALAFTLYFEGGFSDHPADVGGRTYRGILQTEYNAYRARRGLPPLDVTQMSDTELLEIYQGYWDASQSAKMHPALAIVMFDTAVNFGIQNSITFLQQALGLPQTGVFDALTIEAISRGNNKYTALQMVNERILYRYKRVQENPSQMAFFHGWLSRDYSLWGYVEKIQN
;
A
#
# COMPACT_ATOMS: atom_id res chain seq x y z
N MET A 1 -33.60 68.27 45.27
CA MET A 1 -32.29 68.27 45.97
C MET A 1 -31.82 66.83 46.07
N ASN A 2 -30.53 66.63 45.79
CA ASN A 2 -29.75 65.38 45.84
C ASN A 2 -29.80 64.42 44.64
N LEU A 3 -28.78 64.65 43.80
CA LEU A 3 -28.08 63.72 42.93
C LEU A 3 -27.49 62.55 43.76
N ILE A 4 -27.77 61.31 43.37
CA ILE A 4 -26.84 60.19 43.51
C ILE A 4 -26.98 59.30 42.25
N GLN A 5 -25.91 59.26 41.47
CA GLN A 5 -25.52 58.17 40.56
C GLN A 5 -24.09 57.78 41.00
N PRO A 6 -23.50 56.63 40.59
CA PRO A 6 -24.05 55.42 39.95
C PRO A 6 -23.52 54.14 40.63
N ASN A 7 -23.95 52.94 40.21
CA ASN A 7 -23.08 51.74 40.33
C ASN A 7 -23.50 50.57 39.42
N GLY A 8 -22.78 50.41 38.30
CA GLY A 8 -21.86 49.26 38.17
C GLY A 8 -22.38 47.85 37.90
N GLN A 9 -23.53 47.63 37.26
CA GLN A 9 -23.96 46.25 36.91
C GLN A 9 -24.45 46.06 35.46
N LYS A 10 -23.65 46.45 34.47
CA LYS A 10 -23.76 45.92 33.10
C LYS A 10 -22.37 45.86 32.49
N LEU A 11 -21.78 44.67 32.35
CA LEU A 11 -20.92 44.27 31.21
C LEU A 11 -20.25 42.88 31.37
N LEU A 12 -20.18 42.31 32.58
CA LEU A 12 -19.38 41.09 32.80
C LEU A 12 -20.09 39.75 32.49
N LYS A 13 -21.43 39.67 32.58
CA LYS A 13 -22.15 38.39 32.39
C LYS A 13 -22.39 37.99 30.91
N SER A 14 -22.29 38.92 29.97
CA SER A 14 -22.59 38.68 28.54
C SER A 14 -21.38 38.17 27.74
N ASN A 15 -20.15 38.56 28.12
CA ASN A 15 -18.95 38.20 27.36
C ASN A 15 -18.45 36.79 27.69
N LEU A 16 -18.71 36.30 28.92
CA LEU A 16 -18.37 34.92 29.31
C LEU A 16 -19.28 33.89 28.62
N ILE A 17 -20.57 34.19 28.46
CA ILE A 17 -21.53 33.30 27.77
C ILE A 17 -21.25 33.25 26.26
N ARG A 18 -20.88 34.39 25.64
CA ARG A 18 -20.44 34.42 24.23
C ARG A 18 -19.09 33.72 24.00
N ALA A 19 -18.16 33.82 24.95
CA ALA A 19 -16.87 33.13 24.86
C ALA A 19 -17.03 31.60 24.97
N ILE A 20 -17.93 31.10 25.83
CA ILE A 20 -18.20 29.65 25.96
C ILE A 20 -18.90 29.10 24.69
N LEU A 21 -19.84 29.84 24.09
CA LEU A 21 -20.50 29.42 22.84
C LEU A 21 -19.55 29.41 21.62
N LEU A 22 -18.56 30.32 21.58
CA LEU A 22 -17.53 30.36 20.53
C LEU A 22 -16.41 29.32 20.74
N LEU A 23 -16.13 28.92 21.99
CA LEU A 23 -15.13 27.89 22.30
C LEU A 23 -15.66 26.46 22.03
N THR A 24 -16.98 26.24 22.11
CA THR A 24 -17.60 24.96 21.69
C THR A 24 -17.71 24.81 20.17
N LEU A 25 -17.68 25.91 19.41
CA LEU A 25 -17.74 25.87 17.93
C LEU A 25 -16.39 25.62 17.26
N THR A 26 -15.27 25.70 18.01
CA THR A 26 -13.92 25.48 17.47
C THR A 26 -13.37 24.07 17.71
N PHE A 27 -14.01 23.25 18.58
CA PHE A 27 -13.61 21.87 18.85
C PHE A 27 -14.69 20.81 18.54
N ALA A 28 -15.74 21.18 17.81
CA ALA A 28 -16.59 20.19 17.15
C ALA A 28 -15.89 19.68 15.88
N VAL A 29 -14.78 18.94 16.03
CA VAL A 29 -14.47 17.94 15.01
C VAL A 29 -15.68 17.02 15.02
N PRO A 30 -16.46 16.91 13.93
CA PRO A 30 -17.69 16.13 13.97
C PRO A 30 -17.28 14.72 14.36
N LEU A 31 -17.83 14.18 15.47
CA LEU A 31 -17.56 12.81 15.93
C LEU A 31 -17.69 11.78 14.78
N GLY A 32 -18.55 12.05 13.79
CA GLY A 32 -18.66 11.26 12.56
C GLY A 32 -17.41 11.26 11.66
N ARG A 33 -16.64 12.36 11.57
CA ARG A 33 -15.41 12.41 10.76
C ARG A 33 -14.27 11.58 11.36
N LEU A 34 -14.14 11.57 12.68
CA LEU A 34 -13.18 10.72 13.39
C LEU A 34 -13.51 9.24 13.22
N GLY A 35 -14.79 8.87 13.32
CA GLY A 35 -15.25 7.49 13.11
C GLY A 35 -15.00 6.99 11.68
N VAL A 36 -15.30 7.80 10.66
CA VAL A 36 -15.06 7.45 9.25
C VAL A 36 -13.56 7.32 8.97
N ALA A 37 -12.72 8.25 9.44
CA ALA A 37 -11.27 8.17 9.24
C ALA A 37 -10.68 6.91 9.90
N GLN A 38 -11.09 6.57 11.13
CA GLN A 38 -10.65 5.36 11.79
C GLN A 38 -11.10 4.10 11.05
N ALA A 39 -12.34 4.08 10.54
CA ALA A 39 -12.85 2.94 9.78
C ALA A 39 -12.10 2.73 8.46
N LEU A 40 -11.78 3.82 7.74
CA LEU A 40 -10.97 3.79 6.53
C LEU A 40 -9.55 3.28 6.82
N ASN A 41 -8.91 3.79 7.87
CA ASN A 41 -7.59 3.31 8.29
C ASN A 41 -7.61 1.82 8.66
N ASN A 42 -8.66 1.36 9.35
CA ASN A 42 -8.83 -0.05 9.71
C ASN A 42 -9.11 -0.93 8.48
N TYR A 43 -9.77 -0.40 7.46
CA TYR A 43 -10.00 -1.10 6.20
C TYR A 43 -8.70 -1.23 5.41
N GLU A 44 -7.99 -0.12 5.21
CA GLU A 44 -6.72 -0.10 4.49
C GLU A 44 -5.69 -1.02 5.14
N LYS A 45 -5.56 -0.96 6.48
CA LYS A 45 -4.66 -1.85 7.21
C LYS A 45 -5.00 -3.32 6.95
N ARG A 46 -6.27 -3.71 7.02
CA ARG A 46 -6.70 -5.10 6.76
C ARG A 46 -6.42 -5.53 5.32
N LEU A 47 -6.58 -4.61 4.37
CA LEU A 47 -6.29 -4.87 2.98
C LEU A 47 -4.78 -5.04 2.73
N PHE A 48 -3.96 -4.18 3.32
CA PHE A 48 -2.50 -4.32 3.30
C PHE A 48 -2.05 -5.62 3.96
N ASP A 49 -2.57 -5.95 5.15
CA ASP A 49 -2.25 -7.19 5.85
C ASP A 49 -2.59 -8.43 4.96
N ALA A 50 -3.72 -8.40 4.24
CA ALA A 50 -4.10 -9.46 3.31
C ALA A 50 -3.17 -9.57 2.09
N ALA A 51 -2.80 -8.42 1.50
CA ALA A 51 -1.85 -8.38 0.38
C ALA A 51 -0.47 -8.89 0.80
N LEU A 52 0.02 -8.41 1.96
CA LEU A 52 1.30 -8.80 2.53
C LEU A 52 1.34 -10.30 2.87
N ALA A 53 0.27 -10.85 3.45
CA ALA A 53 0.19 -12.27 3.76
C ALA A 53 0.30 -13.14 2.50
N PHE A 54 -0.37 -12.76 1.40
CA PHE A 54 -0.24 -13.44 0.12
C PHE A 54 1.19 -13.37 -0.41
N THR A 55 1.78 -12.17 -0.44
CA THR A 55 3.12 -11.96 -0.99
C THR A 55 4.19 -12.70 -0.19
N LEU A 56 4.17 -12.62 1.14
CA LEU A 56 5.16 -13.30 2.01
C LEU A 56 5.12 -14.83 1.90
N TYR A 57 3.96 -15.41 1.60
CA TYR A 57 3.87 -16.85 1.32
C TYR A 57 4.79 -17.25 0.15
N PHE A 58 4.92 -16.40 -0.88
CA PHE A 58 5.78 -16.65 -2.05
C PHE A 58 7.21 -16.17 -1.89
N GLU A 59 7.48 -15.19 -1.02
CA GLU A 59 8.86 -14.74 -0.73
C GLU A 59 9.64 -15.69 0.19
N GLY A 60 9.06 -16.83 0.56
CA GLY A 60 9.73 -17.90 1.32
C GLY A 60 9.01 -18.33 2.59
N GLY A 61 7.85 -17.75 2.94
CA GLY A 61 7.16 -18.03 4.19
C GLY A 61 8.04 -17.76 5.42
N PHE A 62 7.56 -18.08 6.63
CA PHE A 62 8.36 -18.08 7.86
C PHE A 62 9.39 -19.23 7.84
N SER A 63 10.24 -19.33 6.82
CA SER A 63 11.28 -20.36 6.75
C SER A 63 12.46 -19.95 7.63
N ASP A 64 12.37 -20.27 8.92
CA ASP A 64 13.51 -20.33 9.84
C ASP A 64 14.39 -21.55 9.50
N HIS A 65 14.99 -21.61 8.30
CA HIS A 65 15.97 -22.65 8.00
C HIS A 65 17.39 -22.13 8.23
N PRO A 66 18.14 -22.62 9.26
CA PRO A 66 19.44 -22.08 9.65
C PRO A 66 20.58 -22.30 8.62
N ALA A 67 20.28 -22.98 7.51
CA ALA A 67 21.25 -23.41 6.51
C ALA A 67 21.16 -22.64 5.19
N ASP A 68 20.25 -21.67 5.07
CA ASP A 68 20.18 -20.82 3.89
C ASP A 68 21.32 -19.80 3.88
N VAL A 69 22.45 -20.20 3.30
CA VAL A 69 23.54 -19.31 2.84
C VAL A 69 23.15 -18.57 1.55
N GLY A 70 21.85 -18.25 1.40
CA GLY A 70 21.33 -17.45 0.30
C GLY A 70 21.93 -16.06 0.35
N GLY A 71 22.87 -15.76 -0.54
CA GLY A 71 23.48 -14.44 -0.62
C GLY A 71 22.43 -13.32 -0.65
N ARG A 72 22.50 -12.45 0.37
CA ARG A 72 21.92 -11.10 0.45
C ARG A 72 20.39 -10.96 0.33
N THR A 73 19.57 -12.00 0.43
CA THR A 73 18.10 -11.84 0.47
C THR A 73 17.50 -12.44 1.73
N TYR A 74 16.71 -11.67 2.47
CA TYR A 74 15.98 -12.14 3.66
C TYR A 74 14.52 -11.71 3.55
N ARG A 75 13.60 -12.69 3.63
CA ARG A 75 12.14 -12.48 3.48
C ARG A 75 11.79 -11.63 2.26
N GLY A 76 12.35 -11.97 1.10
CA GLY A 76 12.13 -11.25 -0.16
C GLY A 76 12.87 -9.91 -0.32
N ILE A 77 13.55 -9.40 0.72
CA ILE A 77 14.28 -8.13 0.65
C ILE A 77 15.76 -8.35 0.39
N LEU A 78 16.30 -7.63 -0.60
CA LEU A 78 17.72 -7.65 -0.95
C LEU A 78 18.55 -6.78 0.02
N GLN A 79 19.81 -7.13 0.26
CA GLN A 79 20.73 -6.36 1.08
C GLN A 79 20.95 -4.95 0.52
N THR A 80 20.99 -4.80 -0.80
CA THR A 80 21.12 -3.49 -1.46
C THR A 80 19.91 -2.61 -1.18
N GLU A 81 18.72 -3.20 -1.17
CA GLU A 81 17.48 -2.53 -0.81
C GLU A 81 17.45 -2.15 0.66
N TYR A 82 17.83 -3.07 1.56
CA TYR A 82 17.91 -2.79 2.99
C TYR A 82 18.94 -1.70 3.31
N ASN A 83 20.10 -1.74 2.64
CA ASN A 83 21.11 -0.68 2.73
C ASN A 83 20.53 0.67 2.30
N ALA A 84 19.80 0.73 1.19
CA ALA A 84 19.16 1.96 0.72
C ALA A 84 18.09 2.45 1.71
N TYR A 85 17.29 1.54 2.27
CA TYR A 85 16.31 1.86 3.32
C TYR A 85 16.98 2.49 4.55
N ARG A 86 18.04 1.87 5.08
CA ARG A 86 18.76 2.37 6.26
C ARG A 86 19.47 3.69 5.99
N ALA A 87 20.11 3.83 4.82
CA ALA A 87 20.79 5.05 4.41
C ALA A 87 19.82 6.25 4.32
N ARG A 88 18.62 6.06 3.74
CA ARG A 88 17.59 7.11 3.68
C ARG A 88 17.11 7.58 5.06
N ARG A 89 17.33 6.78 6.11
CA ARG A 89 16.96 7.08 7.50
C ARG A 89 18.15 7.46 8.37
N GLY A 90 19.35 7.60 7.80
CA GLY A 90 20.57 7.91 8.55
C GLY A 90 21.00 6.80 9.51
N LEU A 91 20.55 5.56 9.28
CA LEU A 91 20.91 4.40 10.11
C LEU A 91 22.20 3.73 9.58
N PRO A 92 23.05 3.19 10.47
CA PRO A 92 24.27 2.48 10.06
C PRO A 92 23.91 1.21 9.28
N PRO A 93 24.68 0.78 8.28
CA PRO A 93 24.39 -0.45 7.53
C PRO A 93 24.39 -1.67 8.46
N LEU A 94 23.50 -2.62 8.20
CA LEU A 94 23.42 -3.91 8.87
C LEU A 94 23.24 -5.01 7.83
N ASP A 95 23.59 -6.24 8.19
CA ASP A 95 23.25 -7.38 7.35
C ASP A 95 21.72 -7.55 7.27
N VAL A 96 21.20 -7.93 6.11
CA VAL A 96 19.76 -8.06 5.85
C VAL A 96 19.11 -9.12 6.74
N THR A 97 19.87 -10.10 7.22
CA THR A 97 19.41 -11.10 8.19
C THR A 97 19.19 -10.52 9.59
N GLN A 98 19.69 -9.31 9.87
CA GLN A 98 19.50 -8.58 11.13
C GLN A 98 18.36 -7.56 11.05
N MET A 99 17.58 -7.58 9.97
CA MET A 99 16.41 -6.70 9.82
C MET A 99 15.34 -7.03 10.84
N SER A 100 14.83 -6.01 11.54
CA SER A 100 13.70 -6.17 12.44
C SER A 100 12.38 -6.35 11.67
N ASP A 101 11.39 -6.99 12.28
CA ASP A 101 10.04 -7.09 11.72
C ASP A 101 9.44 -5.69 11.44
N THR A 102 9.76 -4.69 12.27
CA THR A 102 9.33 -3.31 12.04
C THR A 102 9.93 -2.73 10.77
N GLU A 103 11.23 -2.87 10.54
CA GLU A 103 11.88 -2.40 9.30
C GLU A 103 11.34 -3.14 8.08
N LEU A 104 11.11 -4.45 8.19
CA LEU A 104 10.50 -5.26 7.15
C LEU A 104 9.11 -4.73 6.76
N LEU A 105 8.25 -4.50 7.75
CA LEU A 105 6.91 -3.95 7.54
C LEU A 105 6.97 -2.56 6.92
N GLU A 106 7.91 -1.71 7.35
CA GLU A 106 8.08 -0.36 6.78
C GLU A 106 8.56 -0.39 5.32
N ILE A 107 9.41 -1.36 4.95
CA ILE A 107 9.82 -1.56 3.56
C ILE A 107 8.61 -1.98 2.71
N TYR A 108 7.83 -2.96 3.17
CA TYR A 108 6.61 -3.37 2.46
C TYR A 108 5.54 -2.28 2.40
N GLN A 109 5.37 -1.48 3.46
CA GLN A 109 4.51 -0.30 3.41
C GLN A 109 5.00 0.68 2.33
N GLY A 110 6.32 0.82 2.15
CA GLY A 110 6.90 1.58 1.04
C GLY A 110 6.46 1.07 -0.34
N TYR A 111 6.40 -0.25 -0.55
CA TYR A 111 5.84 -0.81 -1.80
C TYR A 111 4.34 -0.52 -1.94
N TRP A 112 3.57 -0.67 -0.87
CA TRP A 112 2.14 -0.39 -0.85
C TRP A 112 1.82 1.06 -1.24
N ASP A 113 2.54 2.01 -0.65
CA ASP A 113 2.37 3.44 -0.89
C ASP A 113 2.84 3.84 -2.30
N ALA A 114 4.03 3.38 -2.70
CA ALA A 114 4.61 3.72 -3.99
C ALA A 114 3.81 3.13 -5.17
N SER A 115 3.18 1.97 -4.98
CA SER A 115 2.29 1.34 -5.97
C SER A 115 0.88 1.91 -5.97
N GLN A 116 0.54 2.81 -5.05
CA GLN A 116 -0.79 3.42 -4.91
C GLN A 116 -1.91 2.39 -4.66
N SER A 117 -1.56 1.22 -4.11
CA SER A 117 -2.48 0.08 -3.94
C SER A 117 -3.70 0.42 -3.08
N ALA A 118 -3.56 1.31 -2.08
CA ALA A 118 -4.67 1.78 -1.23
C ALA A 118 -5.85 2.41 -2.00
N LYS A 119 -5.60 2.94 -3.20
CA LYS A 119 -6.62 3.61 -4.03
C LYS A 119 -7.42 2.62 -4.89
N MET A 120 -7.06 1.35 -4.86
CA MET A 120 -7.60 0.34 -5.77
C MET A 120 -8.65 -0.54 -5.08
N HIS A 121 -9.51 -1.14 -5.90
CA HIS A 121 -10.44 -2.18 -5.51
C HIS A 121 -9.65 -3.29 -4.81
N PRO A 122 -10.16 -3.90 -3.73
CA PRO A 122 -9.38 -4.83 -2.90
C PRO A 122 -8.67 -5.93 -3.69
N ALA A 123 -9.35 -6.54 -4.67
CA ALA A 123 -8.70 -7.50 -5.59
C ALA A 123 -7.53 -6.90 -6.39
N LEU A 124 -7.69 -5.70 -6.95
CA LEU A 124 -6.66 -5.04 -7.74
C LEU A 124 -5.51 -4.54 -6.86
N ALA A 125 -5.80 -4.06 -5.65
CA ALA A 125 -4.81 -3.62 -4.68
C ALA A 125 -3.85 -4.76 -4.30
N ILE A 126 -4.38 -5.96 -4.07
CA ILE A 126 -3.57 -7.16 -3.74
C ILE A 126 -2.69 -7.55 -4.92
N VAL A 127 -3.23 -7.58 -6.14
CA VAL A 127 -2.46 -7.89 -7.35
C VAL A 127 -1.39 -6.82 -7.60
N MET A 128 -1.73 -5.54 -7.47
CA MET A 128 -0.83 -4.41 -7.68
C MET A 128 0.35 -4.48 -6.71
N PHE A 129 0.06 -4.66 -5.42
CA PHE A 129 1.08 -4.81 -4.38
C PHE A 129 2.00 -6.01 -4.62
N ASP A 130 1.44 -7.20 -4.88
CA ASP A 130 2.25 -8.39 -5.15
C ASP A 130 3.14 -8.21 -6.39
N THR A 131 2.61 -7.55 -7.42
CA THR A 131 3.36 -7.26 -8.65
C THR A 131 4.47 -6.23 -8.39
N ALA A 132 4.20 -5.22 -7.57
CA ALA A 132 5.18 -4.21 -7.16
C ALA A 132 6.37 -4.83 -6.43
N VAL A 133 6.12 -5.78 -5.53
CA VAL A 133 7.18 -6.53 -4.85
C VAL A 133 7.93 -7.45 -5.81
N ASN A 134 7.21 -8.22 -6.63
CA ASN A 134 7.84 -9.24 -7.50
C ASN A 134 8.63 -8.63 -8.68
N PHE A 135 8.11 -7.56 -9.29
CA PHE A 135 8.66 -6.99 -10.53
C PHE A 135 9.22 -5.58 -10.34
N GLY A 136 9.06 -4.97 -9.17
CA GLY A 136 9.40 -3.57 -8.90
C GLY A 136 8.26 -2.59 -9.28
N ILE A 137 8.29 -1.40 -8.66
CA ILE A 137 7.24 -0.37 -8.79
C ILE A 137 6.94 -0.01 -10.26
N GLN A 138 7.97 0.36 -11.03
CA GLN A 138 7.76 0.81 -12.41
C GLN A 138 7.13 -0.28 -13.30
N ASN A 139 7.61 -1.52 -13.19
CA ASN A 139 7.04 -2.63 -13.96
C ASN A 139 5.62 -2.97 -13.52
N SER A 140 5.30 -2.86 -12.22
CA SER A 140 3.92 -3.05 -11.75
C SER A 140 2.95 -2.04 -12.37
N ILE A 141 3.38 -0.78 -12.54
CA ILE A 141 2.59 0.25 -13.22
C ILE A 141 2.44 -0.09 -14.71
N THR A 142 3.50 -0.60 -15.37
CA THR A 142 3.42 -1.09 -16.75
C THR A 142 2.39 -2.21 -16.91
N PHE A 143 2.36 -3.20 -16.00
CA PHE A 143 1.36 -4.27 -16.03
C PHE A 143 -0.06 -3.75 -15.82
N LEU A 144 -0.25 -2.80 -14.90
CA LEU A 144 -1.54 -2.14 -14.69
C LEU A 144 -2.00 -1.39 -15.95
N GLN A 145 -1.09 -0.61 -16.57
CA GLN A 145 -1.37 0.11 -17.81
C GLN A 145 -1.75 -0.85 -18.94
N GLN A 146 -1.02 -1.96 -19.09
CA GLN A 146 -1.35 -2.99 -20.08
C GLN A 146 -2.74 -3.59 -19.83
N ALA A 147 -3.08 -3.92 -18.57
CA ALA A 147 -4.40 -4.43 -18.19
C ALA A 147 -5.54 -3.43 -18.41
N LEU A 148 -5.24 -2.13 -18.38
CA LEU A 148 -6.17 -1.03 -18.67
C LEU A 148 -6.18 -0.61 -20.15
N GLY A 149 -5.39 -1.26 -21.02
CA GLY A 149 -5.28 -0.91 -22.44
C GLY A 149 -4.55 0.42 -22.71
N LEU A 150 -3.69 0.85 -21.80
CA LEU A 150 -2.90 2.08 -21.90
C LEU A 150 -1.48 1.83 -22.44
N PRO A 151 -0.82 2.88 -22.98
CA PRO A 151 0.62 2.85 -23.20
C PRO A 151 1.41 2.54 -21.92
N GLN A 152 2.39 1.66 -22.03
CA GLN A 152 3.20 1.12 -20.93
C GLN A 152 4.35 2.07 -20.55
N THR A 153 4.02 3.26 -20.05
CA THR A 153 5.02 4.27 -19.64
C THR A 153 5.72 3.90 -18.32
N GLY A 154 5.08 3.08 -17.49
CA GLY A 154 5.55 2.76 -16.14
C GLY A 154 5.41 3.94 -15.16
N VAL A 155 4.74 5.02 -15.56
CA VAL A 155 4.53 6.22 -14.74
C VAL A 155 3.06 6.29 -14.33
N PHE A 156 2.79 6.43 -13.03
CA PHE A 156 1.43 6.57 -12.50
C PHE A 156 0.93 8.01 -12.68
N ASP A 157 0.56 8.35 -13.91
CA ASP A 157 0.17 9.69 -14.34
C ASP A 157 -1.36 9.91 -14.34
N ALA A 158 -1.78 11.09 -14.81
CA ALA A 158 -3.20 11.45 -14.90
C ALA A 158 -4.01 10.49 -15.79
N LEU A 159 -3.42 9.97 -16.87
CA LEU A 159 -4.08 9.01 -17.75
C LEU A 159 -4.32 7.67 -17.03
N THR A 160 -3.33 7.22 -16.27
CA THR A 160 -3.45 6.02 -15.43
C THR A 160 -4.54 6.21 -14.36
N ILE A 161 -4.58 7.37 -13.69
CA ILE A 161 -5.61 7.71 -12.71
C ILE A 161 -7.01 7.70 -13.33
N GLU A 162 -7.18 8.32 -14.50
CA GLU A 162 -8.46 8.35 -15.21
C GLU A 162 -8.91 6.95 -15.63
N ALA A 163 -7.99 6.12 -16.13
CA ALA A 163 -8.31 4.74 -16.49
C ALA A 163 -8.71 3.89 -15.27
N ILE A 164 -8.01 4.03 -14.13
CA ILE A 164 -8.42 3.40 -12.88
C ILE A 164 -9.83 3.84 -12.49
N SER A 165 -10.17 5.13 -12.58
CA SER A 165 -11.53 5.60 -12.19
C SER A 165 -12.68 4.88 -12.92
N ARG A 166 -12.39 4.31 -14.11
CA ARG A 166 -13.33 3.52 -14.93
C ARG A 166 -13.12 2.00 -14.81
N GLY A 167 -11.90 1.57 -14.51
CA GLY A 167 -11.46 0.17 -14.50
C GLY A 167 -11.07 -0.36 -13.11
N ASN A 168 -11.41 0.32 -12.02
CA ASN A 168 -11.00 -0.10 -10.68
C ASN A 168 -11.87 -1.26 -10.16
N ASN A 169 -11.62 -2.47 -10.64
CA ASN A 169 -12.46 -3.62 -10.33
C ASN A 169 -11.67 -4.94 -10.37
N LYS A 170 -12.35 -6.02 -9.97
CA LYS A 170 -11.81 -7.38 -9.98
C LYS A 170 -11.39 -7.88 -11.37
N TYR A 171 -12.07 -7.48 -12.44
CA TYR A 171 -11.72 -7.91 -13.81
C TYR A 171 -10.36 -7.33 -14.24
N THR A 172 -10.09 -6.06 -13.94
CA THR A 172 -8.77 -5.47 -14.18
C THR A 172 -7.69 -6.15 -13.35
N ALA A 173 -8.00 -6.60 -12.13
CA ALA A 173 -7.07 -7.39 -11.32
C ALA A 173 -6.71 -8.72 -12.03
N LEU A 174 -7.71 -9.47 -12.51
CA LEU A 174 -7.50 -10.71 -13.25
C LEU A 174 -6.75 -10.48 -14.56
N GLN A 175 -7.07 -9.40 -15.29
CA GLN A 175 -6.34 -9.05 -16.50
C GLN A 175 -4.86 -8.76 -16.20
N MET A 176 -4.56 -8.04 -15.12
CA MET A 176 -3.18 -7.78 -14.71
C MET A 176 -2.42 -9.07 -14.34
N VAL A 177 -3.09 -10.05 -13.72
CA VAL A 177 -2.49 -11.39 -13.51
C VAL A 177 -2.25 -12.10 -14.84
N ASN A 178 -3.19 -12.02 -15.80
CA ASN A 178 -2.98 -12.56 -17.15
C ASN A 178 -1.76 -11.96 -17.84
N GLU A 179 -1.54 -10.63 -17.73
CA GLU A 179 -0.37 -9.99 -18.33
C GLU A 179 0.95 -10.50 -17.71
N ARG A 180 0.99 -10.78 -16.41
CA ARG A 180 2.15 -11.42 -15.75
C ARG A 180 2.43 -12.81 -16.31
N ILE A 181 1.39 -13.61 -16.52
CA ILE A 181 1.50 -14.96 -17.11
C ILE A 181 2.09 -14.85 -18.53
N LEU A 182 1.51 -13.99 -19.38
CA LEU A 182 1.98 -13.78 -20.74
C LEU A 182 3.44 -13.30 -20.78
N TYR A 183 3.83 -12.38 -19.89
CA TYR A 183 5.21 -11.93 -19.76
C TYR A 183 6.18 -13.09 -19.49
N ARG A 184 5.81 -14.03 -18.61
CA ARG A 184 6.67 -15.16 -18.25
C ARG A 184 6.84 -16.15 -19.40
N TYR A 185 5.76 -16.44 -20.14
CA TYR A 185 5.85 -17.24 -21.37
C TYR A 185 6.79 -16.59 -22.38
N LYS A 186 6.62 -15.29 -22.65
CA LYS A 186 7.50 -14.53 -23.53
C LYS A 186 8.96 -14.58 -23.05
N ARG A 187 9.20 -14.39 -21.75
CA ARG A 187 10.56 -14.39 -21.18
C ARG A 187 11.29 -15.72 -21.40
N VAL A 188 10.60 -16.85 -21.28
CA VAL A 188 11.18 -18.17 -21.52
C VAL A 188 11.39 -18.44 -23.00
N GLN A 189 10.49 -17.97 -23.87
CA GLN A 189 10.69 -18.04 -25.32
C GLN A 189 11.94 -17.26 -25.76
N GLU A 190 12.16 -16.07 -25.20
CA GLU A 190 13.33 -15.23 -25.50
C GLU A 190 14.62 -15.75 -24.86
N ASN A 191 14.52 -16.38 -23.68
CA ASN A 191 15.65 -16.98 -22.99
C ASN A 191 15.27 -18.34 -22.38
N PRO A 192 15.47 -19.45 -23.11
CA PRO A 192 15.10 -20.79 -22.66
C PRO A 192 15.75 -21.23 -21.34
N SER A 193 16.91 -20.67 -20.96
CA SER A 193 17.54 -20.96 -19.66
C SER A 193 16.66 -20.58 -18.47
N GLN A 194 15.72 -19.64 -18.65
CA GLN A 194 14.78 -19.24 -17.59
C GLN A 194 13.75 -20.32 -17.26
N MET A 195 13.65 -21.40 -18.06
CA MET A 195 12.72 -22.51 -17.81
C MET A 195 12.88 -23.09 -16.41
N ALA A 196 14.10 -23.05 -15.83
CA ALA A 196 14.37 -23.49 -14.47
C ALA A 196 13.50 -22.80 -13.39
N PHE A 197 13.07 -21.55 -13.62
CA PHE A 197 12.24 -20.77 -12.68
C PHE A 197 10.76 -20.72 -13.07
N PHE A 198 10.45 -21.10 -14.31
CA PHE A 198 9.15 -20.84 -14.94
C PHE A 198 7.97 -21.46 -14.18
N HIS A 199 8.12 -22.69 -13.71
CA HIS A 199 7.08 -23.37 -12.93
C HIS A 199 6.79 -22.66 -11.60
N GLY A 200 7.83 -22.26 -10.86
CA GLY A 200 7.70 -21.56 -9.60
C GLY A 200 7.04 -20.19 -9.78
N TRP A 201 7.42 -19.49 -10.85
CA TRP A 201 6.74 -18.27 -11.27
C TRP A 201 5.25 -18.55 -11.52
N LEU A 202 4.89 -19.36 -12.51
CA LEU A 202 3.48 -19.59 -12.87
C LEU A 202 2.62 -20.03 -11.68
N SER A 203 3.17 -20.85 -10.77
CA SER A 203 2.50 -21.23 -9.52
C SER A 203 2.03 -20.01 -8.71
N ARG A 204 2.86 -18.96 -8.58
CA ARG A 204 2.48 -17.69 -7.93
C ARG A 204 1.34 -16.99 -8.64
N ASP A 205 1.37 -16.90 -9.97
CA ASP A 205 0.32 -16.18 -10.71
C ASP A 205 -1.02 -16.93 -10.69
N TYR A 206 -1.02 -18.26 -10.86
CA TYR A 206 -2.25 -19.03 -10.76
C TYR A 206 -2.82 -19.04 -9.33
N SER A 207 -1.94 -19.03 -8.32
CA SER A 207 -2.39 -18.87 -6.93
C SER A 207 -2.99 -17.49 -6.69
N LEU A 208 -2.39 -16.43 -7.26
CA LEU A 208 -2.91 -15.06 -7.18
C LEU A 208 -4.26 -14.95 -7.90
N TRP A 209 -4.40 -15.57 -9.07
CA TRP A 209 -5.66 -15.67 -9.80
C TRP A 209 -6.76 -16.30 -8.93
N GLY A 210 -6.50 -17.49 -8.39
CA GLY A 210 -7.46 -18.19 -7.53
C GLY A 210 -7.75 -17.46 -6.21
N TYR A 211 -6.79 -16.68 -5.70
CA TYR A 211 -7.01 -15.81 -4.55
C TYR A 211 -7.98 -14.67 -4.90
N VAL A 212 -7.76 -13.98 -6.02
CA VAL A 212 -8.63 -12.92 -6.52
C VAL A 212 -10.04 -13.42 -6.81
N GLU A 213 -10.19 -14.61 -7.40
CA GLU A 213 -11.51 -15.20 -7.70
C GLU A 213 -12.39 -15.37 -6.46
N LYS A 214 -11.79 -15.62 -5.29
CA LYS A 214 -12.51 -15.76 -4.02
C LYS A 214 -12.93 -14.45 -3.39
N ILE A 215 -12.38 -13.31 -3.83
CA ILE A 215 -12.77 -11.99 -3.34
C ILE A 215 -14.14 -11.66 -3.92
N GLN A 216 -15.11 -11.36 -3.05
CA GLN A 216 -16.44 -10.91 -3.44
C GLN A 216 -16.38 -9.49 -4.02
N ASN A 217 -17.24 -9.21 -5.00
CA ASN A 217 -17.40 -7.88 -5.60
C ASN A 217 -18.09 -6.90 -4.64
#